data_AF-A0A6P0S2R0-F1
#
_entry.id   AF-A0A6P0S2R0-F1
#
_cell.length_a   1.000
_cell.length_b   1.000
_cell.length_c   1.000
_cell.angle_alpha   90.00
_cell.angle_beta   90.00
_cell.angle_gamma   90.00
#
_symmetry.space_group_name_H-M   'P 1'
#
loop_
_entity.id
_entity.type
_entity.pdbx_description
1 polymer ?
#
loop_
_entity_poly.entity_id
_entity_poly.type
_entity_poly.pdbx_seq_one_letter_code
_entity_poly.pdbx_strand_id
1 'polypeptide(L)'
;EFQAEWKWTHAYIPDAAHAFALVSQNPSRTNVIYNVGERETPSTLERIAQIGGILDWKGEIVMTEDRDLAPHLQLPGYFDQDWIYDTEKIRRELNYCEQTDYLEGLEVSVNWYASNRPEEVVGVDYSYDLEDLFLDETRDSD
;
A
#
# COMPACT_ATOMS: atom_id res chain seq x y z
N GLU A 1 -7.79 13.22 5.69
CA GLU A 1 -8.67 12.12 6.20
C GLU A 1 -9.03 11.05 5.16
N PHE A 2 -9.64 11.38 4.01
CA PHE A 2 -10.07 10.37 3.02
C PHE A 2 -8.94 9.45 2.53
N GLN A 3 -7.72 9.96 2.46
CA GLN A 3 -6.53 9.17 2.13
C GLN A 3 -6.29 8.01 3.12
N ALA A 4 -6.58 8.19 4.40
CA ALA A 4 -6.34 7.18 5.43
C ALA A 4 -7.24 5.95 5.22
N GLU A 5 -8.52 6.17 4.90
CA GLU A 5 -9.49 5.11 4.65
C GLU A 5 -9.42 4.53 3.23
N TRP A 6 -8.80 5.25 2.30
CA TRP A 6 -8.71 4.83 0.91
C TRP A 6 -8.05 3.47 0.75
N LYS A 7 -8.72 2.60 -0.03
CA LYS A 7 -8.27 1.24 -0.33
C LYS A 7 -7.78 1.14 -1.76
N TRP A 8 -6.64 0.50 -1.93
CA TRP A 8 -6.09 0.20 -3.24
C TRP A 8 -5.48 -1.20 -3.24
N THR A 9 -5.99 -2.08 -4.12
CA THR A 9 -5.54 -3.48 -4.19
C THR A 9 -4.10 -3.55 -4.67
N HIS A 10 -3.24 -4.15 -3.85
CA HIS A 10 -1.87 -4.49 -4.23
C HIS A 10 -1.72 -5.99 -4.49
N ALA A 11 -0.56 -6.39 -4.97
CA ALA A 11 -0.17 -7.79 -5.10
C ALA A 11 1.31 -7.94 -4.73
N TYR A 12 1.63 -8.91 -3.87
CA TYR A 12 3.01 -9.32 -3.69
C TYR A 12 3.52 -9.95 -4.99
N ILE A 13 4.69 -9.50 -5.48
CA ILE A 13 5.14 -9.82 -6.85
C ILE A 13 5.31 -11.33 -7.09
N PRO A 14 5.89 -12.13 -6.16
CA PRO A 14 5.90 -13.59 -6.28
C PRO A 14 4.51 -14.22 -6.43
N ASP A 15 3.50 -13.73 -5.70
CA ASP A 15 2.13 -14.22 -5.83
C ASP A 15 1.47 -13.81 -7.15
N ALA A 16 1.78 -12.61 -7.65
CA ALA A 16 1.36 -12.19 -8.99
C ALA A 16 2.02 -13.06 -10.08
N ALA A 17 3.30 -13.41 -9.92
CA ALA A 17 4.00 -14.31 -10.82
C ALA A 17 3.39 -15.73 -10.81
N HIS A 18 2.95 -16.22 -9.64
CA HIS A 18 2.20 -17.47 -9.54
C HIS A 18 0.90 -17.42 -10.36
N ALA A 19 0.13 -16.32 -10.29
CA ALA A 19 -1.05 -16.15 -11.14
C ALA A 19 -0.72 -16.23 -12.64
N PHE A 20 0.37 -15.58 -13.08
CA PHE A 20 0.81 -15.66 -14.48
C PHE A 20 1.20 -17.08 -14.90
N ALA A 21 1.85 -17.84 -14.01
CA ALA A 21 2.18 -19.23 -14.26
C ALA A 21 0.92 -20.09 -14.42
N LEU A 22 -0.11 -19.88 -13.60
CA LEU A 22 -1.40 -20.57 -13.71
C LEU A 22 -2.09 -20.25 -15.04
N VAL A 23 -2.15 -18.98 -15.44
CA VAL A 23 -2.75 -18.57 -16.73
C VAL A 23 -2.01 -19.20 -17.89
N SER A 24 -0.67 -19.14 -17.89
CA SER A 24 0.18 -19.66 -18.97
C SER A 24 0.05 -21.17 -19.17
N GLN A 25 -0.20 -21.91 -18.08
CA GLN A 25 -0.37 -23.37 -18.11
C GLN A 25 -1.79 -23.80 -18.55
N ASN A 26 -2.72 -22.86 -18.74
CA ASN A 26 -4.11 -23.13 -19.13
C ASN A 26 -4.45 -22.49 -20.50
N PRO A 27 -3.79 -22.91 -21.60
CA PRO A 27 -3.89 -22.25 -22.91
C PRO A 27 -5.28 -22.34 -23.56
N SER A 28 -6.18 -23.19 -23.04
CA SER A 28 -7.57 -23.27 -23.50
C SER A 28 -8.39 -22.03 -23.17
N ARG A 29 -7.91 -21.14 -22.29
CA ARG A 29 -8.57 -19.89 -21.89
C ARG A 29 -8.00 -18.68 -22.65
N THR A 30 -8.33 -18.57 -23.93
CA THR A 30 -7.96 -17.41 -24.75
C THR A 30 -8.93 -16.24 -24.56
N ASN A 31 -8.45 -15.00 -24.71
CA ASN A 31 -9.25 -13.77 -24.57
C ASN A 31 -9.95 -13.60 -23.21
N VAL A 32 -9.38 -14.15 -22.14
CA VAL A 32 -9.88 -13.99 -20.77
C VAL A 32 -8.98 -13.03 -19.99
N ILE A 33 -9.59 -12.02 -19.39
CA ILE A 33 -8.91 -11.11 -18.46
C ILE A 33 -9.16 -11.58 -17.03
N TYR A 34 -8.10 -11.60 -16.24
CA TYR A 34 -8.09 -11.90 -14.82
C TYR A 34 -7.47 -10.73 -14.06
N ASN A 35 -8.19 -10.23 -13.06
CA ASN A 35 -7.58 -9.33 -12.06
C ASN A 35 -6.82 -10.18 -11.05
N VAL A 36 -5.68 -9.68 -10.60
CA VAL A 36 -4.80 -10.33 -9.63
C VAL A 36 -4.48 -9.33 -8.54
N GLY A 37 -4.52 -9.79 -7.29
CA GLY A 37 -4.27 -8.95 -6.13
C GLY A 37 -4.75 -9.62 -4.85
N GLU A 38 -4.51 -8.91 -3.76
CA GLU A 38 -4.93 -9.27 -2.41
C GLU A 38 -6.40 -9.69 -2.36
N ARG A 39 -6.69 -10.75 -1.59
CA ARG A 39 -8.07 -11.17 -1.34
C ARG A 39 -8.89 -10.12 -0.59
N GLU A 40 -8.26 -9.50 0.40
CA GLU A 40 -8.83 -8.42 1.19
C GLU A 40 -7.87 -7.24 1.13
N THR A 41 -8.34 -6.09 0.66
CA THR A 41 -7.52 -4.89 0.49
C THR A 41 -7.58 -4.05 1.76
N PRO A 42 -6.46 -3.87 2.49
CA PRO A 42 -6.42 -2.99 3.64
C PRO A 42 -6.56 -1.52 3.22
N SER A 43 -7.03 -0.68 4.14
CA SER A 43 -6.94 0.77 3.97
C SER A 43 -5.48 1.23 3.99
N THR A 44 -5.25 2.44 3.49
CA THR A 44 -3.92 3.07 3.54
C THR A 44 -3.42 3.17 4.97
N LEU A 45 -4.27 3.54 5.93
CA LEU A 45 -3.93 3.61 7.35
C LEU A 45 -3.50 2.25 7.91
N GLU A 46 -4.27 1.20 7.64
CA GLU A 46 -3.96 -0.17 8.07
C GLU A 46 -2.61 -0.61 7.53
N ARG A 47 -2.34 -0.36 6.24
CA ARG A 47 -1.07 -0.71 5.59
C ARG A 47 0.11 0.06 6.19
N ILE A 48 -0.02 1.36 6.40
CA ILE A 48 1.04 2.18 7.03
C ILE A 48 1.31 1.70 8.46
N ALA A 49 0.27 1.39 9.23
CA ALA A 49 0.42 0.85 10.58
C ALA A 49 1.16 -0.49 10.60
N GLN A 50 0.86 -1.38 9.66
CA GLN A 50 1.56 -2.67 9.51
C GLN A 50 3.04 -2.48 9.15
N ILE A 51 3.35 -1.55 8.24
CA ILE A 51 4.75 -1.19 7.90
C ILE A 51 5.48 -0.63 9.12
N GLY A 52 4.84 0.28 9.86
CA GLY A 52 5.39 0.84 11.10
C GLY A 52 5.71 -0.25 12.13
N GLY A 53 4.82 -1.23 12.29
CA GLY A 53 5.03 -2.39 13.14
C GLY A 53 6.22 -3.26 12.71
N ILE A 54 6.37 -3.54 11.42
CA ILE A 54 7.51 -4.30 10.86
C ILE A 54 8.84 -3.60 11.14
N LEU A 55 8.87 -2.27 11.02
CA LEU A 55 10.07 -1.45 11.25
C LEU A 55 10.36 -1.19 12.74
N ASP A 56 9.51 -1.69 13.65
CA ASP A 56 9.50 -1.32 15.07
C ASP A 56 9.50 0.20 15.29
N TRP A 57 8.84 0.94 14.39
CA TRP A 57 8.79 2.39 14.41
C TRP A 57 7.98 2.87 15.62
N LYS A 58 8.54 3.82 16.38
CA LYS A 58 7.98 4.30 17.65
C LYS A 58 7.18 5.60 17.54
N GLY A 59 6.97 6.10 16.32
CA GLY A 59 6.18 7.29 16.10
C GLY A 59 4.67 7.02 16.21
N GLU A 60 3.90 8.09 16.00
CA GLU A 60 2.45 8.07 16.00
C GLU A 60 1.94 8.39 14.59
N ILE A 61 0.89 7.69 14.16
CA ILE A 61 0.19 8.03 12.91
C ILE A 61 -0.90 9.04 13.26
N VAL A 62 -0.73 10.29 12.81
CA VAL A 62 -1.70 11.36 13.02
C VAL A 62 -2.54 11.53 11.75
N MET A 63 -3.85 11.54 11.91
CA MET A 63 -4.80 11.87 10.84
C MET A 63 -5.20 13.34 10.97
N THR A 64 -5.18 14.07 9.88
CA THR A 64 -5.64 15.46 9.82
C THR A 64 -6.35 15.75 8.50
N GLU A 65 -7.00 16.90 8.39
CA GLU A 65 -7.56 17.40 7.14
C GLU A 65 -6.44 17.83 6.18
N ASP A 66 -6.66 17.67 4.88
CA ASP A 66 -5.65 18.02 3.87
C ASP A 66 -5.24 19.50 3.93
N ARG A 67 -6.13 20.39 4.38
CA ARG A 67 -5.85 21.83 4.53
C ARG A 67 -4.81 22.13 5.63
N ASP A 68 -4.69 21.24 6.60
CA ASP A 68 -3.83 21.37 7.78
C ASP A 68 -2.49 20.62 7.59
N LEU A 69 -2.34 19.88 6.48
CA LEU A 69 -1.07 19.30 6.06
C LEU A 69 -0.14 20.36 5.45
N ALA A 70 1.16 20.19 5.67
CA ALA A 70 2.19 20.95 4.97
C ALA A 70 1.99 20.85 3.44
N PRO A 71 2.17 21.93 2.66
CA PRO A 71 1.82 21.94 1.23
C PRO A 71 2.47 20.84 0.38
N HIS A 72 3.65 20.35 0.74
CA HIS A 72 4.33 19.27 0.02
C HIS A 72 3.78 17.87 0.31
N LEU A 73 2.99 17.70 1.38
CA LEU A 73 2.29 16.46 1.74
C LEU A 73 0.86 16.40 1.17
N GLN A 74 0.35 17.52 0.65
CA GLN A 74 -0.97 17.55 0.02
C GLN A 74 -0.91 16.84 -1.34
N LEU A 75 -1.47 15.64 -1.40
CA LEU A 75 -1.52 14.84 -2.62
C LEU A 75 -2.69 15.27 -3.52
N PRO A 76 -2.45 15.47 -4.84
CA PRO A 76 -3.55 15.71 -5.76
C PRO A 76 -4.33 14.41 -5.99
N GLY A 77 -5.64 14.41 -5.72
CA GLY A 77 -6.48 13.24 -5.98
C GLY A 77 -7.86 13.32 -5.33
N TYR A 78 -8.76 12.43 -5.76
CA TYR A 78 -10.04 12.18 -5.09
C TYR A 78 -9.98 10.79 -4.46
N PHE A 79 -9.79 10.76 -3.14
CA PHE A 79 -9.62 9.53 -2.37
C PHE A 79 -10.95 8.96 -1.85
N ASP A 80 -12.07 9.57 -2.25
CA ASP A 80 -13.43 9.12 -1.91
C ASP A 80 -13.80 7.80 -2.60
N GLN A 81 -13.03 7.35 -3.61
CA GLN A 81 -13.30 6.16 -4.39
C GLN A 81 -12.18 5.13 -4.25
N ASP A 82 -12.52 4.03 -3.60
CA ASP A 82 -11.65 2.87 -3.47
C ASP A 82 -11.30 2.24 -4.82
N TRP A 83 -10.05 1.81 -4.97
CA TRP A 83 -9.53 1.07 -6.11
C TRP A 83 -9.34 -0.40 -5.75
N ILE A 84 -10.45 -1.06 -5.43
CA ILE A 84 -10.48 -2.48 -5.07
C ILE A 84 -10.79 -3.32 -6.31
N TYR A 85 -9.99 -4.35 -6.54
CA TYR A 85 -10.18 -5.25 -7.67
C TYR A 85 -10.99 -6.48 -7.28
N ASP A 86 -11.98 -6.83 -8.10
CA ASP A 86 -12.64 -8.15 -8.02
C ASP A 86 -11.70 -9.23 -8.58
N THR A 87 -11.16 -10.06 -7.68
CA THR A 87 -10.26 -11.18 -8.02
C THR A 87 -10.96 -12.55 -8.02
N GLU A 88 -12.27 -12.61 -7.81
CA GLU A 88 -13.00 -13.89 -7.67
C GLU A 88 -12.90 -14.77 -8.92
N LYS A 89 -12.79 -14.15 -10.09
CA LYS A 89 -12.72 -14.87 -11.36
C LYS A 89 -11.48 -15.76 -11.45
N ILE A 90 -10.29 -15.27 -11.08
CA ILE A 90 -9.05 -16.08 -11.16
C ILE A 90 -9.04 -17.17 -10.09
N ARG A 91 -9.59 -16.87 -8.91
CA ARG A 91 -9.72 -17.80 -7.79
C ARG A 91 -10.64 -18.97 -8.16
N ARG A 92 -11.81 -18.67 -8.72
CA ARG A 92 -12.78 -19.70 -9.13
C ARG A 92 -12.32 -20.53 -10.32
N GLU A 93 -11.70 -19.90 -11.33
CA GLU A 93 -11.44 -20.58 -12.61
C GLU A 93 -10.08 -21.27 -12.68
N LEU A 94 -9.08 -20.74 -11.96
CA LEU A 94 -7.70 -21.25 -11.95
C LEU A 94 -7.27 -21.75 -10.57
N ASN A 95 -8.16 -21.75 -9.57
CA ASN A 95 -7.84 -22.08 -8.17
C ASN A 95 -6.68 -21.24 -7.62
N TYR A 96 -6.57 -19.99 -8.06
CA TYR A 96 -5.53 -19.09 -7.58
C TYR A 96 -5.74 -18.77 -6.09
N CYS A 97 -4.65 -18.85 -5.35
CA CYS A 97 -4.49 -18.25 -4.04
C CYS A 97 -3.06 -17.73 -3.90
N GLU A 98 -2.90 -16.73 -3.05
CA GLU A 98 -1.62 -16.27 -2.53
C GLU A 98 -0.88 -17.46 -1.90
N GLN A 99 0.40 -17.59 -2.22
CA GLN A 99 1.29 -18.61 -1.69
C GLN A 99 2.06 -18.10 -0.47
N THR A 100 2.09 -16.79 -0.26
CA THR A 100 2.76 -16.11 0.84
C THR A 100 1.72 -15.47 1.76
N ASP A 101 1.98 -15.48 3.07
CA ASP A 101 1.16 -14.72 4.01
C ASP A 101 1.31 -13.22 3.75
N TYR A 102 0.24 -12.46 3.96
CA TYR A 102 0.23 -11.03 3.70
C TYR A 102 1.35 -10.29 4.46
N LEU A 103 1.49 -10.55 5.77
CA LEU A 103 2.47 -9.86 6.60
C LEU A 103 3.90 -10.30 6.26
N GLU A 104 4.09 -11.57 5.92
CA GLU A 104 5.39 -12.09 5.46
C GLU A 104 5.82 -11.39 4.17
N GLY A 105 4.93 -11.30 3.17
CA GLY A 105 5.22 -10.61 1.91
C GLY A 105 5.55 -9.13 2.12
N LEU A 106 4.78 -8.46 2.99
CA LEU A 106 5.01 -7.06 3.34
C LEU A 106 6.36 -6.87 4.05
N GLU A 107 6.71 -7.74 5.01
CA GLU A 107 7.98 -7.71 5.72
C GLU A 107 9.17 -7.88 4.77
N VAL A 108 9.10 -8.85 3.86
CA VAL A 108 10.15 -9.05 2.84
C VAL A 108 10.31 -7.81 1.97
N SER A 109 9.19 -7.21 1.52
CA SER A 109 9.21 -5.99 0.71
C SER A 109 9.84 -4.81 1.48
N VAL A 110 9.40 -4.55 2.71
CA VAL A 110 9.92 -3.45 3.55
C VAL A 110 11.41 -3.63 3.79
N ASN A 111 11.87 -4.82 4.18
CA ASN A 111 13.28 -5.11 4.41
C ASN A 111 14.14 -4.96 3.16
N TRP A 112 13.59 -5.31 1.99
CA TRP A 112 14.25 -5.09 0.71
C TRP A 112 14.46 -3.59 0.45
N TYR A 113 13.42 -2.76 0.60
CA TYR A 113 13.53 -1.31 0.41
C TYR A 113 14.48 -0.66 1.44
N ALA A 114 14.44 -1.10 2.69
CA ALA A 114 15.34 -0.60 3.73
C ALA A 114 16.82 -0.86 3.39
N SER A 115 17.11 -2.01 2.76
CA SER A 115 18.46 -2.41 2.35
C SER A 115 18.87 -1.89 0.97
N ASN A 116 17.92 -1.45 0.14
CA ASN A 116 18.13 -1.03 -1.26
C ASN A 116 17.51 0.35 -1.49
N ARG A 117 17.91 1.34 -0.68
CA ARG A 117 17.40 2.71 -0.80
C ARG A 117 17.77 3.29 -2.18
N PRO A 118 16.81 3.83 -2.95
CA PRO A 118 17.10 4.51 -4.21
C PRO A 118 18.08 5.67 -4.02
N GLU A 119 18.96 5.91 -4.98
CA GLU A 119 19.94 7.00 -4.88
C GLU A 119 19.27 8.37 -4.77
N GLU A 120 18.08 8.53 -5.37
CA GLU A 120 17.31 9.76 -5.39
C GLU A 120 16.80 10.19 -4.01
N VAL A 121 16.70 9.26 -3.05
CA VAL A 121 16.26 9.55 -1.67
C VAL A 121 17.42 9.69 -0.70
N VAL A 122 18.64 9.37 -1.12
CA VAL A 122 19.83 9.48 -0.26
C VAL A 122 20.22 10.95 -0.10
N GLY A 123 20.14 11.45 1.13
CA GLY A 123 20.49 12.84 1.45
C GLY A 123 19.39 13.85 1.12
N VAL A 124 18.18 13.38 0.78
CA VAL A 124 17.00 14.25 0.76
C VAL A 124 16.72 14.69 2.19
N ASP A 125 16.68 16.01 2.39
CA ASP A 125 16.22 16.62 3.62
C ASP A 125 14.69 16.62 3.60
N TYR A 126 14.11 15.55 4.12
CA TYR A 126 12.69 15.49 4.40
C TYR A 126 12.44 16.48 5.53
N SER A 127 11.63 17.51 5.27
CA SER A 127 11.42 18.64 6.18
C SER A 127 10.57 18.25 7.41
N TYR A 128 10.99 17.24 8.17
CA TYR A 128 10.28 16.71 9.32
C TYR A 128 10.05 17.78 10.40
N ASP A 129 10.99 18.69 10.62
CA ASP A 129 10.80 19.83 11.53
C ASP A 129 9.63 20.73 11.10
N LEU A 130 9.41 20.92 9.80
CA LEU A 130 8.24 21.66 9.30
C LEU A 130 6.96 20.82 9.48
N GLU A 131 7.02 19.52 9.21
CA GLU A 131 5.87 18.62 9.40
C GLU A 131 5.41 18.60 10.86
N ASP A 132 6.35 18.52 11.81
CA ASP A 132 6.09 18.57 13.26
C ASP A 132 5.44 19.89 13.69
N LEU A 133 5.89 21.03 13.13
CA LEU A 133 5.28 22.34 13.41
C LEU A 133 3.81 22.40 12.96
N PHE A 134 3.49 21.88 11.77
CA PHE A 134 2.10 21.83 11.28
C PHE A 134 1.22 20.92 12.16
N LEU A 135 1.78 19.80 12.66
CA LEU A 135 1.06 18.90 13.57
C LEU A 135 0.78 19.55 14.93
N ASP A 136 1.75 20.26 15.52
CA ASP A 136 1.56 20.93 16.80
C ASP A 136 0.58 22.10 16.71
N GLU A 137 0.62 22.90 15.64
CA GLU A 137 -0.36 23.98 15.40
C GLU A 137 -1.79 23.44 15.27
N THR A 138 -1.96 22.29 14.63
CA THR A 138 -3.27 21.63 14.51
C THR A 138 -3.79 21.20 15.88
N ARG A 139 -2.93 20.60 16.71
CA ARG A 139 -3.28 20.08 18.06
C ARG A 139 -3.65 21.17 19.06
N ASP A 140 -3.10 22.37 18.91
CA ASP A 140 -3.42 23.52 19.77
C ASP A 140 -4.72 24.26 19.34
N SER A 141 -5.27 23.92 18.18
CA SER A 141 -6.48 24.56 17.62
C SER A 141 -7.81 23.84 17.91
N ASP A 142 -7.74 22.62 18.44
CA ASP A 142 -8.87 21.77 18.89
C ASP A 142 -9.17 21.89 20.40
#